data_AF-A0A432YER9-F1
#
_entry.id   AF-A0A432YER9-F1
#
_cell.length_a   1.000
_cell.length_b   1.000
_cell.length_c   1.000
_cell.angle_alpha   90.00
_cell.angle_beta   90.00
_cell.angle_gamma   90.00
#
_symmetry.space_group_name_H-M   'P 1'
#
loop_
_entity.id
_entity.type
_entity.pdbx_description
1 polymer ?
#
loop_
_entity_poly.entity_id
_entity_poly.type
_entity_poly.pdbx_seq_one_letter_code
_entity_poly.pdbx_strand_id
1 'polypeptide(L)'
;MALMHGASCPGAAPAEVTQVWLPVQEAKPVLEMFEQWHRHPLAELLSCFAVRWVENPDALDCQSFGERRHQRCQLPLLPAEAGQRHIVIRDVATASASPRQMVIASDTRMDVFAHEVAHWLGFVDEYPMSASLAQHYCRGSYDHPSLNVVLTDSVQMSAAELKQLWQRLPWRQAVGDWRLLGELQESGMWRLGSPTGTAVGLYASRTCAALDDVYSWKPVARMTAMEYHDVNYWPEVYLQIADGLDR
;
A
#
# COMPACT_ATOMS: atom_id res chain seq x y z
N MET A 1 16.38 15.84 24.22
CA MET A 1 15.74 15.00 25.24
C MET A 1 14.38 15.59 25.64
N ALA A 2 13.51 15.79 24.65
CA ALA A 2 12.08 15.94 24.87
C ALA A 2 11.50 14.55 24.60
N LEU A 3 11.42 13.74 25.66
CA LEU A 3 10.72 12.46 25.60
C LEU A 3 9.28 12.76 25.20
N MET A 4 8.91 12.33 23.99
CA MET A 4 7.56 12.33 23.42
C MET A 4 6.57 11.66 24.40
N HIS A 5 6.14 12.42 25.40
CA HIS A 5 5.02 12.09 26.26
C HIS A 5 3.78 12.63 25.58
N GLY A 6 2.91 11.72 25.14
CA GLY A 6 1.60 12.06 24.60
C GLY A 6 1.62 12.23 23.09
N ALA A 7 0.65 11.57 22.45
CA ALA A 7 0.41 11.63 21.01
C ALA A 7 0.53 13.06 20.45
N SER A 8 1.25 13.22 19.33
CA SER A 8 1.23 14.44 18.51
C SER A 8 -0.04 14.54 17.67
N CYS A 9 -1.20 14.26 18.28
CA CYS A 9 -2.48 14.15 17.60
C CYS A 9 -3.55 15.04 18.23
N PRO A 10 -3.32 16.37 18.37
CA PRO A 10 -4.34 17.25 18.91
C PRO A 10 -5.57 17.25 17.98
N GLY A 11 -6.69 16.72 18.48
CA GLY A 11 -7.98 16.72 17.77
C GLY A 11 -8.28 15.51 16.89
N ALA A 12 -7.37 14.53 16.76
CA ALA A 12 -7.64 13.31 16.00
C ALA A 12 -8.69 12.44 16.68
N ALA A 13 -9.58 11.83 15.90
CA ALA A 13 -10.53 10.85 16.41
C ALA A 13 -9.76 9.60 16.90
N PRO A 14 -10.25 8.88 17.93
CA PRO A 14 -9.57 7.67 18.40
C PRO A 14 -9.30 6.62 17.33
N ALA A 15 -10.09 6.56 16.25
CA ALA A 15 -9.89 5.64 15.14
C ALA A 15 -8.71 6.02 14.23
N GLU A 16 -8.30 7.30 14.23
CA GLU A 16 -7.22 7.85 13.39
C GLU A 16 -5.84 7.71 14.06
N VAL A 17 -5.82 7.37 15.35
CA VAL A 17 -4.58 7.19 16.10
C VAL A 17 -3.99 5.80 15.83
N THR A 18 -2.80 5.78 15.23
CA THR A 18 -2.03 4.55 15.05
C THR A 18 -1.20 4.27 16.30
N GLN A 19 -1.46 3.15 16.96
CA GLN A 19 -0.72 2.76 18.17
C GLN A 19 0.60 2.08 17.77
N VAL A 20 1.71 2.45 18.40
CA VAL A 20 3.03 1.86 18.15
C VAL A 20 3.50 1.11 19.38
N TRP A 21 3.56 -0.22 19.31
CA TRP A 21 4.08 -1.09 20.37
C TRP A 21 5.60 -1.15 20.24
N LEU A 22 6.29 -0.40 21.11
CA LEU A 22 7.72 -0.13 21.00
C LEU A 22 8.48 -0.69 22.21
N PRO A 23 9.34 -1.70 22.04
CA PRO A 23 10.30 -2.11 23.05
C PRO A 23 11.19 -0.96 23.48
N VAL A 24 11.35 -0.77 24.79
CA VAL A 24 12.17 0.34 25.34
C VAL A 24 13.61 0.29 24.82
N GLN A 25 14.14 -0.92 24.62
CA GLN A 25 15.50 -1.16 24.15
C GLN A 25 15.68 -0.80 22.66
N GLU A 26 14.59 -0.81 21.89
CA GLU A 26 14.58 -0.54 20.45
C GLU A 26 14.08 0.89 20.13
N ALA A 27 13.86 1.71 21.15
CA ALA A 27 13.21 3.01 21.04
C ALA A 27 13.89 3.97 20.07
N LYS A 28 15.22 4.10 20.19
CA LYS A 28 15.99 5.14 19.50
C LYS A 28 15.84 5.08 17.96
N PRO A 29 16.20 3.97 17.29
CA PRO A 29 16.13 3.92 15.82
C PRO A 29 14.69 4.09 15.29
N VAL A 30 13.67 3.59 16.01
CA VAL A 30 12.26 3.74 15.60
C VAL A 30 11.80 5.19 15.71
N LEU A 31 12.16 5.89 16.79
CA LEU A 31 11.81 7.30 16.95
C LEU A 31 12.52 8.17 15.89
N GLU A 32 13.79 7.87 15.56
CA GLU A 32 14.51 8.54 14.47
C GLU A 32 13.86 8.29 13.10
N MET A 33 13.37 7.08 12.84
CA MET A 33 12.58 6.76 11.65
C MET A 33 11.30 7.60 11.62
N PHE A 34 10.53 7.68 12.70
CA PHE A 34 9.32 8.51 12.72
C PHE A 34 9.60 10.01 12.58
N GLU A 35 10.71 10.53 13.10
CA GLU A 35 11.11 11.92 12.83
C GLU A 35 11.36 12.16 11.33
N GLN A 36 12.00 11.21 10.65
CA GLN A 36 12.21 11.28 9.19
C GLN A 36 10.90 11.12 8.42
N TRP A 37 9.98 10.29 8.92
CA TRP A 37 8.68 10.05 8.29
C TRP A 37 7.90 11.34 8.06
N HIS A 38 7.94 12.31 8.97
CA HIS A 38 7.25 13.59 8.82
C HIS A 38 7.67 14.41 7.57
N ARG A 39 8.76 14.02 6.89
CA ARG A 39 9.22 14.64 5.63
C ARG A 39 8.88 13.81 4.40
N HIS A 40 8.32 12.61 4.59
CA HIS A 40 7.94 11.71 3.51
C HIS A 40 6.60 12.17 2.88
N PRO A 41 6.41 12.09 1.55
CA PRO A 41 5.17 12.54 0.91
C PRO A 41 3.88 11.88 1.43
N LEU A 42 3.96 10.63 1.89
CA LEU A 42 2.80 9.92 2.46
C LEU A 42 2.47 10.32 3.90
N ALA A 43 3.27 11.14 4.57
CA ALA A 43 3.05 11.51 5.96
C ALA A 43 1.78 12.34 6.16
N GLU A 44 1.35 13.07 5.14
CA GLU A 44 0.09 13.81 5.17
C GLU A 44 -1.13 12.88 5.36
N LEU A 45 -1.02 11.63 4.89
CA LEU A 45 -2.08 10.62 4.94
C LEU A 45 -2.00 9.72 6.19
N LEU A 46 -0.85 9.73 6.90
CA LEU A 46 -0.66 8.96 8.13
C LEU A 46 0.40 9.64 9.00
N SER A 47 0.03 10.55 9.89
CA SER A 47 0.97 11.27 10.76
C SER A 47 0.71 11.07 12.26
N CYS A 48 -0.42 10.47 12.62
CA CYS A 48 -0.83 10.36 14.01
C CYS A 48 -0.37 9.04 14.65
N PHE A 49 0.71 9.10 15.42
CA PHE A 49 1.26 7.97 16.16
C PHE A 49 1.19 8.16 17.68
N ALA A 50 0.81 7.10 18.40
CA ALA A 50 0.83 7.04 19.86
C ALA A 50 1.66 5.83 20.33
N VAL A 51 2.73 6.09 21.08
CA VAL A 51 3.63 5.03 21.54
C VAL A 51 3.07 4.31 22.77
N ARG A 52 3.13 2.98 22.73
CA ARG A 52 2.95 2.05 23.84
C ARG A 52 4.27 1.38 24.13
N TRP A 53 4.85 1.72 25.27
CA TRP A 53 6.11 1.14 25.71
C TRP A 53 5.92 -0.32 26.10
N VAL A 54 6.78 -1.18 25.58
CA VAL A 54 6.81 -2.61 25.89
C VAL A 54 8.10 -2.91 26.65
N GLU A 55 7.98 -3.35 27.90
CA GLU A 55 9.16 -3.71 28.70
C GLU A 55 9.72 -5.09 28.33
N ASN A 56 8.81 -6.04 28.05
CA ASN A 56 9.12 -7.40 27.63
C ASN A 56 8.46 -7.70 26.26
N PRO A 57 9.23 -7.68 25.15
CA PRO A 57 8.71 -7.96 23.81
C PRO A 57 8.11 -9.36 23.65
N ASP A 58 8.60 -10.34 24.42
CA ASP A 58 8.11 -11.72 24.40
C ASP A 58 6.72 -11.86 25.02
N ALA A 59 6.22 -10.82 25.71
CA ALA A 59 4.84 -10.78 26.20
C ALA A 59 3.82 -10.61 25.05
N LEU A 60 4.26 -10.20 23.85
CA LEU A 60 3.42 -10.17 22.66
C LEU A 60 3.49 -11.52 21.96
N ASP A 61 2.41 -12.30 22.02
CA ASP A 61 2.30 -13.60 21.34
C ASP A 61 2.23 -13.37 19.82
N CYS A 62 3.37 -13.52 19.14
CA CYS A 62 3.50 -13.32 17.71
C CYS A 62 3.75 -14.64 16.98
N GLN A 63 2.95 -14.89 15.96
CA GLN A 63 3.02 -16.10 15.15
C GLN A 63 3.33 -15.75 13.70
N SER A 64 4.04 -16.63 13.01
CA SER A 64 4.40 -16.45 11.58
C SER A 64 3.41 -17.19 10.69
N PHE A 65 3.02 -16.56 9.58
CA PHE A 65 2.02 -17.07 8.64
C PHE A 65 2.50 -16.99 7.19
N GLY A 66 2.07 -17.97 6.40
CA GLY A 66 2.32 -18.02 4.95
C GLY A 66 3.78 -18.25 4.55
N GLU A 67 4.02 -18.28 3.25
CA GLU A 67 5.34 -18.58 2.65
C GLU A 67 6.40 -17.52 2.99
N ARG A 68 5.97 -16.26 3.13
CA ARG A 68 6.84 -15.13 3.49
C ARG A 68 7.06 -14.98 5.01
N ARG A 69 6.47 -15.88 5.82
CA ARG A 69 6.55 -15.87 7.29
C ARG A 69 6.17 -14.52 7.91
N HIS A 70 5.13 -13.88 7.37
CA HIS A 70 4.61 -12.62 7.91
C HIS A 70 4.18 -12.84 9.36
N GLN A 71 4.60 -11.96 10.25
CA GLN A 71 4.24 -12.07 11.65
C GLN A 71 2.93 -11.36 11.95
N ARG A 72 2.13 -11.96 12.83
CA ARG A 72 0.97 -11.32 13.45
C ARG A 72 1.00 -11.58 14.95
N CYS A 73 0.81 -10.51 15.70
CA CYS A 73 0.86 -10.49 17.14
C CYS A 73 -0.53 -10.36 17.75
N GLN A 74 -0.81 -11.15 18.78
CA GLN A 74 -1.95 -10.94 19.65
C GLN A 74 -1.64 -9.80 20.61
N LEU A 75 -2.36 -8.69 20.45
CA LEU A 75 -2.18 -7.49 21.26
C LEU A 75 -3.24 -7.45 22.37
N PRO A 76 -2.89 -7.02 23.60
CA PRO A 76 -3.85 -6.87 24.70
C PRO A 76 -4.70 -5.60 24.52
N LEU A 77 -5.56 -5.60 23.51
CA LEU A 77 -6.39 -4.46 23.12
C LEU A 77 -7.64 -4.33 24.00
N LEU A 78 -7.99 -3.10 24.34
CA LEU A 78 -9.32 -2.78 24.83
C LEU A 78 -10.35 -2.85 23.68
N PRO A 79 -11.64 -3.12 23.94
CA PRO A 79 -12.66 -3.17 22.89
C PRO A 79 -12.72 -1.91 22.02
N ALA A 80 -12.50 -0.73 22.60
CA ALA A 80 -12.46 0.55 21.89
C ALA A 80 -11.27 0.68 20.92
N GLU A 81 -10.22 -0.14 21.08
CA GLU A 81 -9.00 -0.10 20.30
C GLU A 81 -9.02 -1.14 19.16
N ALA A 82 -9.99 -2.06 19.15
CA ALA A 82 -10.05 -3.15 18.18
C ALA A 82 -10.16 -2.67 16.71
N GLY A 83 -10.65 -1.45 16.49
CA GLY A 83 -10.74 -0.81 15.18
C GLY A 83 -9.51 0.01 14.77
N GLN A 84 -8.55 0.23 15.67
CA GLN A 84 -7.36 1.04 15.40
C GLN A 84 -6.32 0.27 14.58
N ARG A 85 -5.42 1.02 13.96
CA ARG A 85 -4.20 0.49 13.35
C ARG A 85 -3.09 0.38 14.40
N HIS A 86 -2.29 -0.67 14.29
CA HIS A 86 -1.20 -0.95 15.21
C HIS A 86 0.10 -1.24 14.45
N ILE A 87 1.18 -0.54 14.80
CA ILE A 87 2.54 -0.88 14.41
C ILE A 87 3.15 -1.66 15.58
N VAL A 88 3.75 -2.81 15.31
CA VAL A 88 4.42 -3.63 16.32
C VAL A 88 5.89 -3.77 15.92
N ILE A 89 6.78 -3.33 16.81
CA ILE A 89 8.22 -3.43 16.58
C ILE A 89 8.71 -4.79 17.11
N ARG A 90 9.30 -5.59 16.22
CA ARG A 90 9.81 -6.94 16.48
C ARG A 90 11.02 -7.21 15.61
N ASP A 91 11.95 -8.02 16.11
CA ASP A 91 13.02 -8.58 15.27
C ASP A 91 12.43 -9.52 14.20
N VAL A 92 12.25 -8.98 12.99
CA VAL A 92 11.70 -9.67 11.83
C VAL A 92 12.58 -9.42 10.62
N ALA A 93 12.83 -10.46 9.82
CA ALA A 93 13.60 -10.33 8.59
C ALA A 93 12.82 -9.63 7.47
N THR A 94 11.48 -9.68 7.52
CA THR A 94 10.59 -9.12 6.49
C THR A 94 9.49 -8.35 7.19
N ALA A 95 9.36 -7.07 6.84
CA ALA A 95 8.23 -6.24 7.23
C ALA A 95 6.93 -6.80 6.63
N SER A 96 5.81 -6.56 7.31
CA SER A 96 4.51 -6.94 6.74
C SER A 96 3.38 -6.07 7.27
N ALA A 97 2.49 -5.69 6.37
CA ALA A 97 1.23 -5.03 6.68
C ALA A 97 0.02 -5.97 6.46
N SER A 98 -0.90 -5.92 7.41
CA SER A 98 -2.27 -6.42 7.30
C SER A 98 -3.23 -5.26 7.62
N PRO A 99 -4.54 -5.37 7.35
CA PRO A 99 -5.45 -4.21 7.41
C PRO A 99 -5.43 -3.39 8.71
N ARG A 100 -5.07 -3.99 9.85
CA ARG A 100 -4.98 -3.31 11.15
C ARG A 100 -3.64 -3.47 11.89
N GLN A 101 -2.73 -4.27 11.38
CA GLN A 101 -1.45 -4.50 12.05
C GLN A 101 -0.31 -4.53 11.04
N MET A 102 0.72 -3.75 11.32
CA MET A 102 1.99 -3.76 10.64
C MET A 102 3.06 -4.24 11.63
N VAL A 103 3.91 -5.17 11.21
CA VAL A 103 5.04 -5.67 12.00
C VAL A 103 6.32 -5.34 11.26
N ILE A 104 7.22 -4.63 11.92
CA ILE A 104 8.48 -4.16 11.35
C ILE A 104 9.62 -4.30 12.37
N ALA A 105 10.85 -4.40 11.87
CA ALA A 105 12.05 -4.34 12.70
C ALA A 105 12.41 -2.91 13.09
N SER A 106 13.15 -2.74 14.18
CA SER A 106 13.57 -1.42 14.64
C SER A 106 14.59 -0.73 13.74
N ASP A 107 15.30 -1.48 12.91
CA ASP A 107 16.23 -0.99 11.89
C ASP A 107 15.59 -0.89 10.49
N THR A 108 14.26 -1.01 10.41
CA THR A 108 13.51 -0.86 9.15
C THR A 108 13.85 0.47 8.49
N ARG A 109 14.24 0.39 7.22
CA ARG A 109 14.53 1.57 6.41
C ARG A 109 13.25 2.33 6.06
N MET A 110 13.38 3.64 5.86
CA MET A 110 12.26 4.53 5.54
C MET A 110 11.47 4.11 4.30
N ASP A 111 12.13 3.59 3.28
CA ASP A 111 11.52 3.14 2.04
C ASP A 111 10.65 1.89 2.21
N VAL A 112 11.13 0.92 3.01
CA VAL A 112 10.33 -0.25 3.42
C VAL A 112 9.16 0.19 4.29
N PHE A 113 9.36 1.08 5.27
CA PHE A 113 8.27 1.59 6.09
C PHE A 113 7.20 2.29 5.25
N ALA A 114 7.60 3.14 4.31
CA ALA A 114 6.68 3.82 3.39
C ALA A 114 5.91 2.84 2.49
N HIS A 115 6.56 1.78 2.02
CA HIS A 115 5.92 0.71 1.26
C HIS A 115 4.80 0.02 2.06
N GLU A 116 5.07 -0.34 3.32
CA GLU A 116 4.05 -0.95 4.19
C GLU A 116 2.92 0.03 4.55
N VAL A 117 3.22 1.31 4.75
CA VAL A 117 2.20 2.34 4.94
C VAL A 117 1.31 2.45 3.69
N ALA A 118 1.88 2.36 2.49
CA ALA A 118 1.11 2.39 1.26
C ALA A 118 0.10 1.22 1.17
N HIS A 119 0.44 0.03 1.68
CA HIS A 119 -0.54 -1.06 1.79
C HIS A 119 -1.73 -0.72 2.69
N TRP A 120 -1.51 0.00 3.79
CA TRP A 120 -2.60 0.53 4.63
C TRP A 120 -3.43 1.60 3.93
N LEU A 121 -2.83 2.37 3.03
CA LEU A 121 -3.54 3.36 2.22
C LEU A 121 -4.32 2.72 1.07
N GLY A 122 -4.18 1.42 0.80
CA GLY A 122 -4.88 0.72 -0.29
C GLY A 122 -4.05 0.54 -1.56
N PHE A 123 -2.73 0.72 -1.48
CA PHE A 123 -1.84 0.36 -2.59
C PHE A 123 -1.47 -1.13 -2.54
N VAL A 124 -1.30 -1.69 -3.72
CA VAL A 124 -0.96 -3.10 -3.92
C VAL A 124 0.38 -3.20 -4.63
N ASP A 125 1.09 -4.29 -4.36
CA ASP A 125 2.34 -4.63 -5.04
C ASP A 125 2.19 -4.61 -6.57
N GLU A 126 3.12 -3.95 -7.25
CA GLU A 126 3.22 -3.92 -8.72
C GLU A 126 4.14 -5.02 -9.27
N TYR A 127 4.91 -5.67 -8.40
CA TYR A 127 5.75 -6.82 -8.72
C TYR A 127 4.95 -8.14 -8.63
N PRO A 128 5.48 -9.26 -9.16
CA PRO A 128 4.78 -10.54 -9.11
C PRO A 128 4.40 -10.97 -7.70
N MET A 129 3.10 -11.16 -7.48
CA MET A 129 2.59 -11.86 -6.30
C MET A 129 3.00 -13.33 -6.32
N SER A 130 3.03 -13.98 -5.15
CA SER A 130 3.13 -15.44 -5.11
C SER A 130 1.88 -16.05 -5.77
N ALA A 131 2.01 -17.26 -6.31
CA ALA A 131 0.90 -17.92 -7.00
C ALA A 131 -0.36 -18.04 -6.13
N SER A 132 -0.20 -18.36 -4.84
CA SER A 132 -1.31 -18.41 -3.89
C SER A 132 -1.97 -17.05 -3.70
N LEU A 133 -1.19 -15.98 -3.48
CA LEU A 133 -1.74 -14.64 -3.28
C LEU A 133 -2.41 -14.12 -4.58
N ALA A 134 -1.80 -14.35 -5.74
CA ALA A 134 -2.37 -13.99 -7.03
C ALA A 134 -3.72 -14.70 -7.25
N GLN A 135 -3.84 -15.98 -6.91
CA GLN A 135 -5.11 -16.71 -7.04
C GLN A 135 -6.22 -16.09 -6.17
N HIS A 136 -5.88 -15.58 -4.99
CA HIS A 136 -6.87 -14.93 -4.14
C HIS A 136 -7.21 -13.51 -4.59
N TYR A 137 -6.19 -12.70 -4.86
CA TYR A 137 -6.31 -11.30 -5.21
C TYR A 137 -6.86 -11.10 -6.63
N CYS A 138 -6.22 -11.69 -7.64
CA CYS A 138 -6.54 -11.46 -9.04
C CYS A 138 -7.86 -12.10 -9.48
N ARG A 139 -8.42 -13.03 -8.69
CA ARG A 139 -9.75 -13.62 -8.90
C ARG A 139 -10.86 -12.90 -8.11
N GLY A 140 -10.55 -11.79 -7.43
CA GLY A 140 -11.53 -10.99 -6.70
C GLY A 140 -12.05 -11.63 -5.40
N SER A 141 -11.35 -12.64 -4.88
CA SER A 141 -11.69 -13.24 -3.57
C SER A 141 -11.04 -12.52 -2.39
N TYR A 142 -10.22 -11.51 -2.68
CA TYR A 142 -9.54 -10.68 -1.69
C TYR A 142 -10.24 -9.32 -1.58
N ASP A 143 -10.80 -9.04 -0.41
CA ASP A 143 -11.47 -7.78 -0.11
C ASP A 143 -10.44 -6.74 0.37
N HIS A 144 -9.74 -6.11 -0.58
CA HIS A 144 -8.82 -5.01 -0.33
C HIS A 144 -8.91 -3.99 -1.48
N PRO A 145 -8.99 -2.68 -1.17
CA PRO A 145 -9.03 -1.65 -2.20
C PRO A 145 -7.72 -1.66 -2.98
N SER A 146 -7.80 -1.69 -4.31
CA SER A 146 -6.63 -1.58 -5.17
C SER A 146 -6.62 -0.23 -5.87
N LEU A 147 -5.82 0.69 -5.35
CA LEU A 147 -5.76 2.06 -5.83
C LEU A 147 -4.82 2.26 -7.01
N ASN A 148 -3.75 1.49 -7.10
CA ASN A 148 -2.76 1.59 -8.17
C ASN A 148 -2.80 0.42 -9.16
N VAL A 149 -3.61 -0.61 -8.94
CA VAL A 149 -3.71 -1.76 -9.84
C VAL A 149 -5.15 -2.00 -10.27
N VAL A 150 -5.40 -2.12 -11.57
CA VAL A 150 -6.69 -2.59 -12.12
C VAL A 150 -6.49 -3.83 -12.95
N LEU A 151 -7.52 -4.69 -13.00
CA LEU A 151 -7.46 -5.98 -13.66
C LEU A 151 -8.37 -6.01 -14.89
N THR A 152 -7.93 -6.72 -15.92
CA THR A 152 -8.75 -7.09 -17.09
C THR A 152 -8.51 -8.57 -17.44
N ASP A 153 -9.49 -9.18 -18.10
CA ASP A 153 -9.43 -10.55 -18.66
C ASP A 153 -8.98 -10.56 -20.14
N SER A 154 -8.89 -9.38 -20.75
CA SER A 154 -8.47 -9.19 -22.13
C SER A 154 -7.55 -7.98 -22.26
N VAL A 155 -6.64 -8.02 -23.24
CA VAL A 155 -5.81 -6.89 -23.68
C VAL A 155 -6.42 -6.14 -24.87
N GLN A 156 -7.61 -6.54 -25.31
CA GLN A 156 -8.36 -5.88 -26.38
C GLN A 156 -9.78 -5.58 -25.95
N MET A 157 -10.26 -4.38 -26.26
CA MET A 157 -11.59 -3.90 -25.89
C MET A 157 -12.24 -3.11 -27.02
N SER A 158 -13.56 -3.15 -27.12
CA SER A 158 -14.32 -2.17 -27.89
C SER A 158 -14.19 -0.77 -27.27
N ALA A 159 -14.56 0.26 -28.02
CA ALA A 159 -14.59 1.64 -27.48
C ALA A 159 -15.52 1.79 -26.26
N ALA A 160 -16.63 1.04 -26.23
CA ALA A 160 -17.57 1.06 -25.12
C ALA A 160 -16.96 0.45 -23.84
N GLU A 161 -16.32 -0.71 -23.97
CA GLU A 161 -15.64 -1.40 -22.86
C GLU A 161 -14.46 -0.57 -22.34
N LEU A 162 -13.66 0.03 -23.23
CA LEU A 162 -12.54 0.88 -22.81
C LEU A 162 -13.01 2.13 -22.05
N LYS A 163 -14.12 2.73 -22.49
CA LYS A 163 -14.73 3.86 -21.77
C LYS A 163 -15.29 3.44 -20.41
N GLN A 164 -15.86 2.24 -20.30
CA GLN A 164 -16.27 1.68 -19.01
C GLN A 164 -15.08 1.38 -18.09
N LEU A 165 -13.97 0.86 -18.63
CA LEU A 165 -12.73 0.70 -17.87
C LEU A 165 -12.24 2.05 -17.33
N TRP A 166 -12.13 3.07 -18.19
CA TRP A 166 -11.75 4.43 -17.80
C TRP A 166 -12.61 4.98 -16.66
N GLN A 167 -13.93 4.77 -16.71
CA GLN A 167 -14.86 5.25 -15.68
C GLN A 167 -14.62 4.63 -14.29
N ARG A 168 -14.04 3.42 -14.24
CA ARG A 168 -13.79 2.64 -13.02
C ARG A 168 -12.37 2.81 -12.47
N LEU A 169 -11.48 3.49 -13.19
CA LEU A 169 -10.10 3.66 -12.74
C LEU A 169 -10.06 4.51 -11.45
N PRO A 170 -9.33 4.09 -10.40
CA PRO A 170 -9.11 4.92 -9.23
C PRO A 170 -8.45 6.28 -9.59
N TRP A 171 -7.55 6.27 -10.57
CA TRP A 171 -6.85 7.46 -11.08
C TRP A 171 -7.51 8.12 -12.28
N ARG A 172 -8.80 7.86 -12.54
CA ARG A 172 -9.53 8.39 -13.71
C ARG A 172 -9.35 9.90 -13.88
N GLN A 173 -9.36 10.66 -12.78
CA GLN A 173 -9.25 12.13 -12.81
C GLN A 173 -7.93 12.61 -13.42
N ALA A 174 -6.87 11.81 -13.36
CA ALA A 174 -5.58 12.10 -13.97
C ALA A 174 -5.51 11.66 -15.45
N VAL A 175 -6.55 11.00 -15.98
CA VAL A 175 -6.65 10.58 -17.39
C VAL A 175 -7.77 11.38 -18.06
N GLY A 176 -7.40 12.47 -18.73
CA GLY A 176 -8.37 13.39 -19.36
C GLY A 176 -9.20 12.78 -20.50
N ASP A 177 -8.74 11.67 -21.09
CA ASP A 177 -9.40 11.02 -22.22
C ASP A 177 -9.19 9.50 -22.19
N TRP A 178 -10.28 8.73 -22.26
CA TRP A 178 -10.25 7.26 -22.26
C TRP A 178 -9.41 6.67 -23.40
N ARG A 179 -9.26 7.42 -24.52
CA ARG A 179 -8.44 7.02 -25.67
C ARG A 179 -6.95 6.95 -25.33
N LEU A 180 -6.51 7.55 -24.22
CA LEU A 180 -5.13 7.43 -23.76
C LEU A 180 -4.82 6.06 -23.15
N LEU A 181 -5.82 5.22 -22.86
CA LEU A 181 -5.63 3.91 -22.23
C LEU A 181 -5.27 2.79 -23.23
N GLY A 182 -5.23 3.09 -24.52
CA GLY A 182 -4.96 2.09 -25.56
C GLY A 182 -4.72 2.68 -26.93
N GLU A 183 -4.55 1.80 -27.91
CA GLU A 183 -4.32 2.15 -29.31
C GLU A 183 -5.37 1.51 -30.21
N LEU A 184 -6.07 2.31 -31.02
CA LEU A 184 -7.05 1.81 -31.99
C LEU A 184 -6.36 0.97 -33.06
N GLN A 185 -6.84 -0.27 -33.24
CA GLN A 185 -6.37 -1.21 -34.26
C GLN A 185 -7.24 -1.10 -35.52
N GLU A 186 -6.74 -1.62 -36.64
CA GLU A 186 -7.48 -1.66 -37.92
C GLU A 186 -8.82 -2.40 -37.84
N SER A 187 -8.93 -3.37 -36.92
CA SER A 187 -10.17 -4.12 -36.65
C SER A 187 -11.27 -3.29 -35.99
N GLY A 188 -10.98 -2.04 -35.58
CA GLY A 188 -11.88 -1.20 -34.78
C GLY A 188 -11.84 -1.49 -33.27
N MET A 189 -11.06 -2.49 -32.84
CA MET A 189 -10.80 -2.78 -31.44
C MET A 189 -9.64 -1.93 -30.90
N TRP A 190 -9.64 -1.65 -29.61
CA TRP A 190 -8.54 -0.98 -28.91
C TRP A 190 -7.65 -2.01 -28.24
N ARG A 191 -6.35 -1.95 -28.52
CA ARG A 191 -5.33 -2.67 -27.75
C ARG A 191 -5.03 -1.87 -26.49
N LEU A 192 -5.19 -2.47 -25.32
CA LEU A 192 -4.89 -1.85 -24.03
C LEU A 192 -3.39 -1.59 -23.88
N GLY A 193 -3.06 -0.47 -23.23
CA GLY A 193 -1.69 -0.01 -23.05
C GLY A 193 -1.54 1.41 -23.58
N SER A 194 -1.22 2.35 -22.70
CA SER A 194 -1.05 3.74 -23.07
C SER A 194 0.14 3.95 -24.02
N PRO A 195 0.00 4.86 -25.01
CA PRO A 195 1.11 5.24 -25.88
C PRO A 195 2.31 5.77 -25.08
N THR A 196 3.51 5.53 -25.63
CA THR A 196 4.77 6.06 -25.08
C THR A 196 4.70 7.57 -24.86
N GLY A 197 5.18 8.04 -23.71
CA GLY A 197 5.17 9.46 -23.35
C GLY A 197 3.89 9.97 -22.69
N THR A 198 2.85 9.14 -22.60
CA THR A 198 1.70 9.43 -21.73
C THR A 198 2.17 9.51 -20.27
N ALA A 199 1.79 10.55 -19.54
CA ALA A 199 2.28 10.74 -18.17
C ALA A 199 1.57 9.83 -17.17
N VAL A 200 0.23 9.78 -17.26
CA VAL A 200 -0.64 8.90 -16.48
C VAL A 200 -1.61 8.22 -17.43
N GLY A 201 -1.72 6.91 -17.33
CA GLY A 201 -2.46 6.08 -18.28
C GLY A 201 -2.71 4.67 -17.78
N LEU A 202 -2.47 3.69 -18.64
CA LEU A 202 -2.65 2.26 -18.41
C LEU A 202 -1.37 1.53 -18.84
N TYR A 203 -0.57 1.08 -17.89
CA TYR A 203 0.69 0.38 -18.13
C TYR A 203 0.64 -1.01 -17.52
N ALA A 204 1.18 -2.01 -18.19
CA ALA A 204 1.23 -3.35 -17.62
C ALA A 204 2.02 -3.34 -16.29
N SER A 205 1.43 -3.92 -15.24
CA SER A 205 2.15 -4.30 -14.02
C SER A 205 2.35 -5.81 -14.01
N ARG A 206 3.19 -6.29 -13.08
CA ARG A 206 3.46 -7.73 -12.95
C ARG A 206 2.69 -8.37 -11.80
N THR A 207 1.80 -7.63 -11.13
CA THR A 207 1.01 -8.07 -9.97
C THR A 207 0.41 -9.47 -10.16
N CYS A 208 -0.28 -9.70 -11.29
CA CYS A 208 -0.97 -10.95 -11.59
C CYS A 208 -0.20 -11.90 -12.53
N ALA A 209 1.11 -11.72 -12.69
CA ALA A 209 1.93 -12.47 -13.66
C ALA A 209 1.97 -14.00 -13.44
N ALA A 210 1.46 -14.50 -12.31
CA ALA A 210 1.31 -15.93 -12.04
C ALA A 210 0.05 -16.56 -12.67
N LEU A 211 -0.84 -15.76 -13.28
CA LEU A 211 -2.07 -16.19 -13.94
C LEU A 211 -2.03 -15.81 -15.42
N ASP A 212 -2.35 -16.76 -16.31
CA ASP A 212 -2.26 -16.55 -17.76
C ASP A 212 -3.45 -15.81 -18.37
N ASP A 213 -4.58 -15.73 -17.65
CA ASP A 213 -5.87 -15.19 -18.11
C ASP A 213 -6.27 -13.87 -17.43
N VAL A 214 -5.35 -13.25 -16.68
CA VAL A 214 -5.58 -11.98 -16.00
C VAL A 214 -4.44 -11.01 -16.27
N TYR A 215 -4.78 -9.81 -16.72
CA TYR A 215 -3.84 -8.72 -16.98
C TYR A 215 -3.98 -7.67 -15.88
N SER A 216 -2.85 -7.28 -15.29
CA SER A 216 -2.79 -6.22 -14.27
C SER A 216 -2.19 -4.95 -14.84
N TRP A 217 -2.76 -3.81 -14.48
CA TRP A 217 -2.40 -2.50 -15.02
C TRP A 217 -2.20 -1.46 -13.91
N LYS A 218 -1.22 -0.58 -14.10
CA LYS A 218 -0.83 0.52 -13.21
C LYS A 218 -0.85 1.88 -13.93
N PRO A 219 -0.91 3.01 -13.21
CA PRO A 219 -1.09 4.33 -13.85
C PRO A 219 0.15 4.92 -14.51
N VAL A 220 1.36 4.49 -14.13
CA VAL A 220 2.61 5.06 -14.66
C VAL A 220 3.54 3.98 -15.21
N ALA A 221 4.25 4.30 -16.30
CA ALA A 221 5.22 3.38 -16.91
C ALA A 221 6.45 3.16 -16.04
N ARG A 222 6.81 4.15 -15.22
CA ARG A 222 8.02 4.13 -14.39
C ARG A 222 7.89 3.11 -13.27
N MET A 223 9.01 2.52 -12.88
CA MET A 223 9.09 1.71 -11.66
C MET A 223 8.81 2.60 -10.44
N THR A 224 7.93 2.15 -9.55
CA THR A 224 7.49 2.89 -8.36
C THR A 224 7.97 2.18 -7.09
N ALA A 225 7.81 2.83 -5.95
CA ALA A 225 8.01 2.22 -4.64
C ALA A 225 7.14 0.97 -4.38
N MET A 226 6.02 0.81 -5.11
CA MET A 226 5.16 -0.38 -5.03
C MET A 226 5.64 -1.52 -5.95
N GLU A 227 6.53 -1.25 -6.91
CA GLU A 227 7.16 -2.30 -7.71
C GLU A 227 8.48 -2.78 -7.08
N TYR A 228 9.22 -1.87 -6.46
CA TYR A 228 10.43 -2.22 -5.72
C TYR A 228 10.67 -1.19 -4.62
N HIS A 229 10.78 -1.64 -3.37
CA HIS A 229 10.83 -0.73 -2.22
C HIS A 229 12.04 0.22 -2.26
N ASP A 230 13.21 -0.22 -2.74
CA ASP A 230 14.39 0.67 -2.88
C ASP A 230 14.18 1.79 -3.93
N VAL A 231 13.16 1.69 -4.78
CA VAL A 231 12.76 2.77 -5.68
C VAL A 231 11.97 3.79 -4.88
N ASN A 232 12.66 4.81 -4.39
CA ASN A 232 12.04 5.94 -3.69
C ASN A 232 11.34 6.92 -4.66
N TYR A 233 10.48 6.40 -5.54
CA TYR A 233 9.65 7.17 -6.45
C TYR A 233 8.17 6.90 -6.15
N TRP A 234 7.51 7.92 -5.60
CA TRP A 234 6.08 7.98 -5.34
C TRP A 234 5.44 8.92 -6.37
N PRO A 235 4.70 8.41 -7.37
CA PRO A 235 4.02 9.25 -8.33
C PRO A 235 3.03 10.20 -7.66
N GLU A 236 2.93 11.44 -8.14
CA GLU A 236 1.95 12.42 -7.62
C GLU A 236 0.52 11.88 -7.69
N VAL A 237 0.20 11.11 -8.74
CA VAL A 237 -1.11 10.46 -8.87
C VAL A 237 -1.42 9.50 -7.71
N TYR A 238 -0.42 8.89 -7.04
CA TYR A 238 -0.69 8.06 -5.86
C TYR A 238 -1.15 8.91 -4.68
N LEU A 239 -0.49 10.04 -4.46
CA LEU A 239 -0.88 10.97 -3.40
C LEU A 239 -2.31 11.49 -3.63
N GLN A 240 -2.65 11.83 -4.87
CA GLN A 240 -3.98 12.31 -5.25
C GLN A 240 -5.08 11.24 -5.08
N ILE A 241 -4.82 9.99 -5.47
CA ILE A 241 -5.81 8.90 -5.31
C ILE A 241 -6.06 8.64 -3.82
N ALA A 242 -5.00 8.61 -3.00
CA ALA A 242 -5.11 8.31 -1.59
C ALA A 242 -5.83 9.42 -0.80
N ASP A 243 -5.53 10.70 -1.09
CA ASP A 243 -6.25 11.85 -0.50
C ASP A 243 -7.73 11.88 -0.89
N GLY A 244 -8.06 11.41 -2.10
CA GLY A 244 -9.43 11.37 -2.62
C GLY A 244 -10.35 10.34 -1.97
N LEU A 245 -9.85 9.47 -1.07
CA LEU A 245 -10.66 8.46 -0.37
C LEU A 245 -11.25 8.94 0.95
N ASP A 246 -10.70 10.01 1.53
CA ASP A 246 -11.17 10.60 2.78
C ASP A 246 -12.26 11.67 2.56
N ARG A 247 -12.87 11.72 1.36
CA ARG A 247 -13.98 12.61 0.98
C ARG A 247 -15.15 11.83 0.40
#